data_AF-N9RVH0-F1
#
_entry.id   AF-N9RVH0-F1
#
_cell.length_a   1.000
_cell.length_b   1.000
_cell.length_c   1.000
_cell.angle_alpha   90.00
_cell.angle_beta   90.00
_cell.angle_gamma   90.00
#
_symmetry.space_group_name_H-M   'P 1'
#
loop_
_entity.id
_entity.type
_entity.pdbx_description
1 polymer ?
#
loop_
_entity_poly.entity_id
_entity_poly.type
_entity_poly.pdbx_seq_one_letter_code
_entity_poly.pdbx_strand_id
1 'polypeptide(L)'
;MSFFALGVNHQTASVELREQIAFNAERLAALLLEQNQGSSLNDMVVVSTCNRTEVYAMTEDADSVLNWLAQVNNIDVKQLIHHVYRYENAQAVTHLMRVASGLDSLMLGEPQILGQVKSALALSKDAETVSPELNSVFEYAFYAAKRVRSETSVGSHAVSMGYAVAQLALQVFSRPEKLTVMVVAAGEMNSLVAKHLAEMGVAKIMICNRSRERADLLAHEIAHQVDVEIIPFAELAQNLHRADVVSSCTGSLHQVIGYADVKVALKKRRYQQMLLVDLAVPRDIDPKVESLDNVYLYGVDDLQSVIDENLAQRRQAAVEAEIMVNQLATQLMTQQKVKEASGTIQAYRQHSEEVSQKELSHALESLQHGNSAEQVLQEFAHRLTQKLMHPTSILLREAAKAENPDYFEWLQQHLQDVFEHERKPRQ
;
A
#
# COMPACT_ATOMS: atom_id res chain seq x y z
N MET A 1 -2.70 12.42 -16.64
CA MET A 1 -3.36 11.57 -15.62
C MET A 1 -2.79 11.95 -14.26
N SER A 2 -3.64 12.06 -13.24
CA SER A 2 -3.22 12.27 -11.85
C SER A 2 -3.18 10.92 -11.13
N PHE A 3 -2.32 10.80 -10.12
CA PHE A 3 -2.29 9.65 -9.24
C PHE A 3 -3.30 9.82 -8.10
N PHE A 4 -4.23 8.90 -7.95
CA PHE A 4 -5.24 8.92 -6.89
C PHE A 4 -5.07 7.74 -5.95
N ALA A 5 -5.32 7.99 -4.66
CA ALA A 5 -5.59 6.97 -3.66
C ALA A 5 -7.00 7.22 -3.12
N LEU A 6 -7.90 6.26 -3.33
CA LEU A 6 -9.29 6.34 -2.89
C LEU A 6 -9.61 5.09 -2.09
N GLY A 7 -10.15 5.24 -0.88
CA GLY A 7 -10.46 4.06 -0.09
C GLY A 7 -11.25 4.32 1.16
N VAL A 8 -11.50 3.23 1.85
CA VAL A 8 -12.18 3.18 3.14
C VAL A 8 -11.27 2.43 4.10
N ASN A 9 -11.18 2.89 5.35
CA ASN A 9 -10.44 2.21 6.39
C ASN A 9 -11.24 2.14 7.70
N HIS A 10 -10.68 1.48 8.70
CA HIS A 10 -11.27 1.34 10.03
C HIS A 10 -11.57 2.68 10.75
N GLN A 11 -10.96 3.80 10.34
CA GLN A 11 -11.23 5.12 10.92
C GLN A 11 -12.46 5.78 10.31
N THR A 12 -12.76 5.50 9.03
CA THR A 12 -13.84 6.16 8.29
C THR A 12 -15.10 5.31 8.15
N ALA A 13 -15.03 4.01 8.41
CA ALA A 13 -16.16 3.08 8.26
C ALA A 13 -16.20 1.98 9.31
N SER A 14 -17.42 1.57 9.65
CA SER A 14 -17.65 0.39 10.49
C SER A 14 -17.18 -0.90 9.81
N VAL A 15 -16.98 -1.95 10.60
CA VAL A 15 -16.67 -3.30 10.08
C VAL A 15 -17.68 -3.71 9.03
N GLU A 16 -18.98 -3.54 9.27
CA GLU A 16 -20.06 -3.95 8.36
C GLU A 16 -19.91 -3.36 6.95
N LEU A 17 -19.58 -2.07 6.86
CA LEU A 17 -19.36 -1.44 5.55
C LEU A 17 -18.07 -1.96 4.90
N ARG A 18 -17.02 -2.19 5.70
CA ARG A 18 -15.75 -2.75 5.20
C ARG A 18 -15.90 -4.18 4.68
N GLU A 19 -16.75 -5.00 5.30
CA GLU A 19 -17.08 -6.34 4.81
C GLU A 19 -17.72 -6.32 3.42
N GLN A 20 -18.60 -5.34 3.16
CA GLN A 20 -19.29 -5.22 1.87
C GLN A 20 -18.36 -4.85 0.72
N ILE A 21 -17.29 -4.09 1.01
CA ILE A 21 -16.29 -3.66 0.03
C ILE A 21 -15.02 -4.51 0.00
N ALA A 22 -14.89 -5.49 0.90
CA ALA A 22 -13.71 -6.34 0.97
C ALA A 22 -13.61 -7.28 -0.23
N PHE A 23 -12.38 -7.52 -0.67
CA PHE A 23 -12.07 -8.47 -1.73
C PHE A 23 -11.17 -9.59 -1.20
N ASN A 24 -11.51 -10.84 -1.54
CA ASN A 24 -10.53 -11.92 -1.47
C ASN A 24 -9.71 -11.95 -2.77
N ALA A 25 -8.58 -12.66 -2.76
CA ALA A 25 -7.65 -12.69 -3.89
C ALA A 25 -8.30 -13.22 -5.19
N GLU A 26 -9.14 -14.25 -5.09
CA GLU A 26 -9.80 -14.87 -6.25
C GLU A 26 -10.83 -13.93 -6.90
N ARG A 27 -11.70 -13.30 -6.10
CA ARG A 27 -12.68 -12.31 -6.58
C ARG A 27 -11.97 -11.12 -7.19
N LEU A 28 -10.90 -10.63 -6.55
CA LEU A 28 -10.16 -9.48 -7.04
C LEU A 28 -9.48 -9.77 -8.39
N ALA A 29 -8.85 -10.95 -8.53
CA ALA A 29 -8.23 -11.38 -9.78
C ALA A 29 -9.24 -11.40 -10.94
N ALA A 30 -10.41 -12.00 -10.71
CA ALA A 30 -11.48 -12.07 -11.71
C ALA A 30 -11.99 -10.67 -12.11
N LEU A 31 -12.19 -9.78 -11.13
CA LEU A 31 -12.66 -8.41 -11.37
C LEU A 31 -11.64 -7.59 -12.17
N LEU A 32 -10.35 -7.68 -11.85
CA LEU A 32 -9.31 -6.93 -12.56
C LEU A 32 -9.17 -7.40 -14.03
N LEU A 33 -9.34 -8.71 -14.29
CA LEU A 33 -9.36 -9.26 -15.65
C LEU A 33 -10.56 -8.75 -16.46
N GLU A 34 -11.75 -8.68 -15.86
CA GLU A 34 -12.94 -8.11 -16.51
C GLU A 34 -12.75 -6.62 -16.82
N GLN A 35 -12.17 -5.89 -15.87
CA GLN A 35 -11.93 -4.46 -15.98
C GLN A 35 -11.04 -4.11 -17.18
N ASN A 36 -9.93 -4.84 -17.36
CA ASN A 36 -8.99 -4.65 -18.47
C ASN A 36 -9.67 -4.79 -19.86
N GLN A 37 -10.77 -5.54 -19.97
CA GLN A 37 -11.44 -5.80 -21.25
C GLN A 37 -12.51 -4.76 -21.64
N GLY A 38 -12.98 -3.91 -20.72
CA GLY A 38 -14.23 -3.16 -20.94
C GLY A 38 -14.33 -1.76 -20.35
N SER A 39 -13.33 -1.26 -19.63
CA SER A 39 -13.43 0.02 -18.91
C SER A 39 -12.38 1.05 -19.31
N SER A 40 -12.62 2.31 -18.90
CA SER A 40 -11.66 3.42 -19.02
C SER A 40 -10.64 3.44 -17.87
N LEU A 41 -10.91 2.75 -16.76
CA LEU A 41 -10.02 2.70 -15.60
C LEU A 41 -9.18 1.40 -15.64
N ASN A 42 -8.09 1.43 -16.40
CA ASN A 42 -7.22 0.27 -16.64
C ASN A 42 -5.82 0.39 -16.03
N ASP A 43 -5.55 1.47 -15.30
CA ASP A 43 -4.29 1.66 -14.58
C ASP A 43 -4.56 1.79 -13.08
N MET A 44 -4.67 0.66 -12.39
CA MET A 44 -5.08 0.58 -11.00
C MET A 44 -4.47 -0.58 -10.21
N VAL A 45 -4.33 -0.38 -8.90
CA VAL A 45 -3.97 -1.40 -7.91
C VAL A 45 -4.98 -1.35 -6.77
N VAL A 46 -5.51 -2.51 -6.38
CA VAL A 46 -6.50 -2.62 -5.29
C VAL A 46 -5.85 -3.30 -4.10
N VAL A 47 -5.76 -2.57 -2.98
CA VAL A 47 -5.25 -3.07 -1.71
C VAL A 47 -6.44 -3.33 -0.79
N SER A 48 -6.80 -4.60 -0.61
CA SER A 48 -7.83 -5.02 0.33
C SER A 48 -7.21 -5.84 1.45
N THR A 49 -7.46 -5.40 2.69
CA THR A 49 -6.94 -6.00 3.93
C THR A 49 -8.05 -6.03 4.97
N CYS A 50 -7.76 -6.59 6.15
CA CYS A 50 -8.70 -6.53 7.27
C CYS A 50 -9.03 -5.12 7.75
N ASN A 51 -8.22 -4.10 7.46
CA ASN A 51 -8.38 -2.73 7.99
C ASN A 51 -8.69 -1.68 6.94
N ARG A 52 -8.58 -2.01 5.66
CA ARG A 52 -8.78 -1.07 4.54
C ARG A 52 -9.12 -1.78 3.24
N THR A 53 -9.90 -1.09 2.42
CA THR A 53 -9.99 -1.36 0.98
C THR A 53 -9.70 -0.05 0.24
N GLU A 54 -8.62 -0.05 -0.52
CA GLU A 54 -8.09 1.10 -1.24
C GLU A 54 -7.88 0.77 -2.71
N VAL A 55 -8.14 1.76 -3.55
CA VAL A 55 -7.86 1.75 -4.98
C VAL A 55 -6.86 2.86 -5.26
N TYR A 56 -5.71 2.48 -5.78
CA TYR A 56 -4.68 3.36 -6.28
C TYR A 56 -4.74 3.38 -7.79
N ALA A 57 -4.96 4.52 -8.42
CA ALA A 57 -5.15 4.57 -9.87
C ALA A 57 -4.53 5.81 -10.51
N MET A 58 -4.09 5.65 -11.76
CA MET A 58 -3.78 6.77 -12.64
C MET A 58 -4.99 7.05 -13.52
N THR A 59 -5.61 8.22 -13.34
CA THR A 59 -6.81 8.60 -14.11
C THR A 59 -6.91 10.11 -14.21
N GLU A 60 -7.73 10.60 -15.14
CA GLU A 60 -8.09 12.02 -15.26
C GLU A 60 -9.33 12.36 -14.41
N ASP A 61 -10.15 11.35 -14.10
CA ASP A 61 -11.37 11.50 -13.33
C ASP A 61 -11.36 10.55 -12.14
N ALA A 62 -11.25 11.09 -10.93
CA ALA A 62 -11.29 10.28 -9.72
C ALA A 62 -12.70 9.80 -9.35
N ASP A 63 -13.76 10.43 -9.85
CA ASP A 63 -15.13 9.95 -9.59
C ASP A 63 -15.34 8.59 -10.27
N SER A 64 -14.62 8.32 -11.38
CA SER A 64 -14.57 6.99 -11.99
C SER A 64 -14.11 5.90 -11.00
N VAL A 65 -13.17 6.20 -10.11
CA VAL A 65 -12.66 5.24 -9.11
C VAL A 65 -13.71 4.95 -8.03
N LEU A 66 -14.41 5.99 -7.56
CA LEU A 66 -15.49 5.85 -6.58
C LEU A 66 -16.66 5.05 -7.16
N ASN A 67 -17.08 5.42 -8.37
CA ASN A 67 -18.17 4.75 -9.08
C ASN A 67 -17.84 3.27 -9.34
N TRP A 68 -16.60 2.99 -9.75
CA TRP A 68 -16.12 1.62 -9.91
C TRP A 68 -16.22 0.83 -8.60
N LEU A 69 -15.68 1.37 -7.50
CA LEU A 69 -15.68 0.69 -6.20
C LEU A 69 -17.10 0.41 -5.67
N ALA A 70 -18.03 1.34 -5.90
CA ALA A 70 -19.44 1.17 -5.57
C ALA A 70 -20.11 0.11 -6.44
N GLN A 71 -19.88 0.15 -7.76
CA GLN A 71 -20.50 -0.75 -8.73
C GLN A 71 -20.07 -2.21 -8.50
N VAL A 72 -18.77 -2.48 -8.34
CA VAL A 72 -18.26 -3.86 -8.17
C VAL A 72 -18.67 -4.49 -6.83
N ASN A 73 -19.08 -3.67 -5.87
CA ASN A 73 -19.58 -4.11 -4.56
C ASN A 73 -21.09 -3.99 -4.41
N ASN A 74 -21.80 -3.52 -5.45
CA ASN A 74 -23.25 -3.33 -5.44
C ASN A 74 -23.73 -2.45 -4.27
N ILE A 75 -23.02 -1.35 -4.02
CA ILE A 75 -23.34 -0.34 -3.00
C ILE A 75 -23.75 0.96 -3.68
N ASP A 76 -24.70 1.70 -3.10
CA ASP A 76 -25.02 3.05 -3.58
C ASP A 76 -23.82 3.99 -3.39
N VAL A 77 -23.38 4.63 -4.47
CA VAL A 77 -22.31 5.66 -4.45
C VAL A 77 -22.59 6.72 -3.38
N LYS A 78 -23.86 7.10 -3.18
CA LYS A 78 -24.26 8.08 -2.17
C LYS A 78 -24.04 7.60 -0.74
N GLN A 79 -24.10 6.30 -0.49
CA GLN A 79 -23.75 5.73 0.80
C GLN A 79 -22.23 5.75 0.97
N LEU A 80 -21.50 5.30 -0.06
CA LEU A 80 -20.05 5.13 0.00
C LEU A 80 -19.28 6.45 0.13
N ILE A 81 -19.72 7.51 -0.55
CA ILE A 81 -19.02 8.82 -0.60
C ILE A 81 -18.81 9.46 0.78
N HIS A 82 -19.66 9.16 1.77
CA HIS A 82 -19.55 9.70 3.13
C HIS A 82 -18.48 9.01 3.99
N HIS A 83 -17.95 7.89 3.52
CA HIS A 83 -16.98 7.05 4.25
C HIS A 83 -15.63 6.92 3.54
N VAL A 84 -15.53 7.44 2.32
CA VAL A 84 -14.33 7.36 1.50
C VAL A 84 -13.45 8.58 1.72
N TYR A 85 -12.15 8.36 1.90
CA TYR A 85 -11.14 9.41 1.71
C TYR A 85 -10.59 9.34 0.29
N ARG A 86 -10.18 10.50 -0.21
CA ARG A 86 -9.56 10.65 -1.53
C ARG A 86 -8.34 11.55 -1.39
N TYR A 87 -7.22 11.06 -1.91
CA TYR A 87 -5.97 11.78 -2.01
C TYR A 87 -5.52 11.86 -3.46
N GLU A 88 -4.84 12.95 -3.81
CA GLU A 88 -4.33 13.20 -5.17
C GLU A 88 -2.82 13.52 -5.16
N ASN A 89 -2.13 13.00 -6.17
CA ASN A 89 -0.71 13.23 -6.47
C ASN A 89 0.18 13.07 -5.23
N ALA A 90 0.80 14.16 -4.76
CA ALA A 90 1.69 14.13 -3.61
C ALA A 90 1.02 13.56 -2.35
N GLN A 91 -0.27 13.84 -2.14
CA GLN A 91 -1.01 13.28 -1.00
C GLN A 91 -1.24 11.78 -1.15
N ALA A 92 -1.55 11.31 -2.36
CA ALA A 92 -1.74 9.89 -2.64
C ALA A 92 -0.44 9.10 -2.48
N VAL A 93 0.69 9.66 -2.93
CA VAL A 93 2.03 9.08 -2.73
C VAL A 93 2.38 9.02 -1.24
N THR A 94 2.15 10.11 -0.52
CA THR A 94 2.39 10.18 0.93
C THR A 94 1.55 9.13 1.65
N HIS A 95 0.26 9.02 1.29
CA HIS A 95 -0.65 8.01 1.84
C HIS A 95 -0.15 6.58 1.59
N LEU A 96 0.19 6.25 0.33
CA LEU A 96 0.73 4.92 -0.01
C LEU A 96 1.99 4.59 0.81
N MET A 97 2.90 5.56 0.99
CA MET A 97 4.09 5.38 1.81
C MET A 97 3.76 5.18 3.30
N ARG A 98 2.80 5.93 3.84
CA ARG A 98 2.32 5.76 5.23
C ARG A 98 1.75 4.37 5.44
N VAL A 99 0.90 3.91 4.51
CA VAL A 99 0.29 2.58 4.54
C VAL A 99 1.36 1.50 4.45
N ALA A 100 2.24 1.56 3.44
CA ALA A 100 3.30 0.57 3.24
C ALA A 100 4.32 0.53 4.40
N SER A 101 4.51 1.65 5.11
CA SER A 101 5.37 1.74 6.30
C SER A 101 4.70 1.27 7.59
N GLY A 102 3.39 1.00 7.57
CA GLY A 102 2.61 0.63 8.75
C GLY A 102 2.27 1.79 9.69
N LEU A 103 2.38 3.04 9.23
CA LEU A 103 2.02 4.23 10.03
C LEU A 103 0.53 4.47 10.12
N ASP A 104 -0.22 3.98 9.12
CA ASP A 104 -1.68 4.04 9.09
C ASP A 104 -2.31 2.68 9.48
N SER A 105 -1.54 1.74 10.00
CA SER A 105 -2.05 0.45 10.45
C SER A 105 -2.64 0.52 11.85
N LEU A 106 -3.62 -0.35 12.12
CA LEU A 106 -4.20 -0.56 13.45
C LEU A 106 -3.11 -0.85 14.49
N MET A 107 -2.10 -1.63 14.07
CA MET A 107 -0.85 -1.82 14.79
C MET A 107 0.25 -0.97 14.14
N LEU A 108 0.70 0.08 14.83
CA LEU A 108 1.76 0.95 14.33
C LEU A 108 3.04 0.14 14.05
N GLY A 109 3.54 0.22 12.81
CA GLY A 109 4.78 -0.43 12.38
C GLY A 109 4.65 -1.90 11.98
N GLU A 110 3.43 -2.43 11.88
CA GLU A 110 3.16 -3.81 11.48
C GLU A 110 3.90 -4.20 10.18
N PRO A 111 4.79 -5.21 10.18
CA PRO A 111 5.54 -5.60 8.98
C PRO A 111 4.69 -6.13 7.82
N GLN A 112 3.50 -6.66 8.12
CA GLN A 112 2.67 -7.44 7.21
C GLN A 112 2.06 -6.60 6.09
N ILE A 113 1.69 -5.35 6.38
CA ILE A 113 1.03 -4.47 5.40
C ILE A 113 1.90 -4.25 4.16
N LEU A 114 3.23 -4.14 4.32
CA LEU A 114 4.15 -4.03 3.18
C LEU A 114 4.07 -5.26 2.26
N GLY A 115 3.93 -6.45 2.86
CA GLY A 115 3.74 -7.70 2.12
C GLY A 115 2.40 -7.71 1.38
N GLN A 116 1.32 -7.27 2.04
CA GLN A 116 -0.01 -7.20 1.44
C GLN A 116 -0.07 -6.22 0.25
N VAL A 117 0.55 -5.04 0.37
CA VAL A 117 0.62 -4.06 -0.73
C VAL A 117 1.44 -4.61 -1.91
N LYS A 118 2.52 -5.37 -1.65
CA LYS A 118 3.28 -6.07 -2.71
C LYS A 118 2.45 -7.13 -3.42
N SER A 119 1.71 -7.93 -2.66
CA SER A 119 0.82 -8.96 -3.23
C SER A 119 -0.29 -8.33 -4.07
N ALA A 120 -0.86 -7.20 -3.63
CA ALA A 120 -1.83 -6.44 -4.39
C ALA A 120 -1.24 -5.94 -5.74
N LEU A 121 -0.05 -5.36 -5.71
CA LEU A 121 0.64 -4.94 -6.95
C LEU A 121 0.91 -6.12 -7.88
N ALA A 122 1.36 -7.26 -7.34
CA ALA A 122 1.62 -8.46 -8.13
C ALA A 122 0.34 -8.96 -8.81
N LEU A 123 -0.76 -9.03 -8.07
CA LEU A 123 -2.07 -9.42 -8.60
C LEU A 123 -2.55 -8.49 -9.72
N SER A 124 -2.40 -7.18 -9.54
CA SER A 124 -2.76 -6.19 -10.55
C SER A 124 -1.87 -6.25 -11.78
N LYS A 125 -0.58 -6.58 -11.63
CA LYS A 125 0.33 -6.83 -12.75
C LYS A 125 -0.06 -8.08 -13.54
N ASP A 126 -0.40 -9.16 -12.85
CA ASP A 126 -0.83 -10.41 -13.49
C ASP A 126 -2.14 -10.22 -14.28
N ALA A 127 -2.98 -9.26 -13.85
CA ALA A 127 -4.19 -8.84 -14.57
C ALA A 127 -3.94 -7.77 -15.66
N GLU A 128 -2.69 -7.36 -15.88
CA GLU A 128 -2.28 -6.33 -16.85
C GLU A 128 -2.92 -4.95 -16.63
N THR A 129 -3.25 -4.62 -15.37
CA THR A 129 -3.90 -3.36 -14.98
C THR A 129 -2.93 -2.31 -14.43
N VAL A 130 -1.61 -2.46 -14.66
CA VAL A 130 -0.58 -1.61 -14.05
C VAL A 130 0.35 -1.07 -15.12
N SER A 131 0.35 0.25 -15.30
CA SER A 131 1.29 0.92 -16.19
C SER A 131 2.71 0.97 -15.59
N PRO A 132 3.73 1.23 -16.43
CA PRO A 132 5.09 1.48 -15.93
C PRO A 132 5.17 2.65 -14.95
N GLU A 133 4.29 3.65 -15.10
CA GLU A 133 4.24 4.81 -14.22
C GLU A 133 3.70 4.43 -12.84
N LEU A 134 2.52 3.79 -12.79
CA LEU A 134 1.94 3.30 -11.54
C LEU A 134 2.87 2.32 -10.82
N ASN A 135 3.50 1.40 -11.57
CA ASN A 135 4.49 0.49 -11.01
C ASN A 135 5.67 1.23 -10.35
N SER A 136 6.19 2.28 -10.99
CA SER A 136 7.33 3.03 -10.44
C SER A 136 6.99 3.73 -9.12
N VAL A 137 5.75 4.21 -8.96
CA VAL A 137 5.27 4.80 -7.71
C VAL A 137 5.26 3.76 -6.59
N PHE A 138 4.74 2.55 -6.85
CA PHE A 138 4.73 1.47 -5.86
C PHE A 138 6.13 0.96 -5.51
N GLU A 139 7.03 0.81 -6.49
CA GLU A 139 8.42 0.42 -6.24
C GLU A 139 9.13 1.42 -5.34
N TYR A 140 8.94 2.71 -5.59
CA TYR A 140 9.48 3.76 -4.73
C TYR A 140 8.83 3.75 -3.35
N ALA A 141 7.51 3.49 -3.24
CA ALA A 141 6.85 3.34 -1.95
C ALA A 141 7.41 2.15 -1.15
N PHE A 142 7.76 1.02 -1.79
CA PHE A 142 8.42 -0.10 -1.12
C PHE A 142 9.83 0.22 -0.65
N TYR A 143 10.59 1.00 -1.43
CA TYR A 143 11.88 1.52 -1.02
C TYR A 143 11.72 2.44 0.20
N ALA A 144 10.78 3.38 0.15
CA ALA A 144 10.50 4.30 1.23
C ALA A 144 10.09 3.57 2.51
N ALA A 145 9.16 2.62 2.42
CA ALA A 145 8.69 1.83 3.56
C ALA A 145 9.81 1.04 4.24
N LYS A 146 10.74 0.46 3.47
CA LYS A 146 11.92 -0.20 4.02
C LYS A 146 12.80 0.76 4.79
N ARG A 147 13.10 1.94 4.21
CA ARG A 147 13.92 2.97 4.85
C ARG A 147 13.29 3.49 6.13
N VAL A 148 12.01 3.85 6.08
CA VAL A 148 11.25 4.30 7.26
C VAL A 148 11.35 3.27 8.38
N ARG A 149 11.15 1.98 8.08
CA ARG A 149 11.23 0.94 9.12
C ARG A 149 12.65 0.67 9.63
N SER A 150 13.68 0.83 8.82
CA SER A 150 15.08 0.58 9.22
C SER A 150 15.75 1.77 9.89
N GLU A 151 15.34 2.99 9.54
CA GLU A 151 15.97 4.24 9.98
C GLU A 151 15.16 4.95 11.08
N THR A 152 13.98 4.44 11.45
CA THR A 152 13.14 5.00 12.52
C THR A 152 12.74 3.96 13.55
N SER A 153 12.31 4.44 14.72
CA SER A 153 11.90 3.59 15.84
C SER A 153 10.58 2.83 15.59
N VAL A 154 9.87 3.09 14.50
CA VAL A 154 8.58 2.43 14.18
C VAL A 154 8.76 0.94 13.89
N GLY A 155 9.88 0.54 13.26
CA GLY A 155 10.14 -0.86 12.95
C GLY A 155 10.49 -1.71 14.17
N SER A 156 11.10 -1.12 15.20
CA SER A 156 11.59 -1.81 16.40
C SER A 156 10.54 -1.94 17.51
N HIS A 157 9.49 -1.13 17.48
CA HIS A 157 8.41 -1.13 18.49
C HIS A 157 7.07 -1.68 17.94
N ALA A 158 7.11 -2.38 16.80
CA ALA A 158 5.93 -2.95 16.17
C ALA A 158 5.28 -4.00 17.09
N VAL A 159 4.03 -3.75 17.50
CA VAL A 159 3.22 -4.75 18.21
C VAL A 159 2.46 -5.56 17.19
N SER A 160 2.51 -6.89 17.31
CA SER A 160 1.77 -7.76 16.41
C SER A 160 0.35 -8.02 16.93
N MET A 161 -0.56 -8.34 16.02
CA MET A 161 -1.89 -8.86 16.37
C MET A 161 -1.78 -10.07 17.31
N GLY A 162 -0.78 -10.94 17.12
CA GLY A 162 -0.56 -12.10 17.98
C GLY A 162 -0.33 -11.74 19.44
N TYR A 163 0.43 -10.69 19.71
CA TYR A 163 0.65 -10.18 21.07
C TYR A 163 -0.65 -9.65 21.67
N ALA A 164 -1.44 -8.89 20.90
CA ALA A 164 -2.72 -8.35 21.36
C ALA A 164 -3.68 -9.45 21.82
N VAL A 165 -3.80 -10.51 21.01
CA VAL A 165 -4.65 -11.67 21.33
C VAL A 165 -4.15 -12.38 22.58
N ALA A 166 -2.84 -12.54 22.75
CA ALA A 166 -2.27 -13.13 23.96
C ALA A 166 -2.57 -12.30 25.21
N GLN A 167 -2.45 -10.97 25.15
CA GLN A 167 -2.80 -10.08 26.25
C GLN A 167 -4.30 -10.14 26.60
N LEU A 168 -5.16 -10.14 25.58
CA LEU A 168 -6.60 -10.30 25.77
C LEU A 168 -6.94 -11.64 26.45
N ALA A 169 -6.28 -12.72 26.05
CA ALA A 169 -6.44 -14.02 26.68
C ALA A 169 -6.05 -14.01 28.17
N LEU A 170 -5.00 -13.28 28.56
CA LEU A 170 -4.59 -13.13 29.97
C LEU A 170 -5.56 -12.29 30.80
N GLN A 171 -6.26 -11.32 30.18
CA GLN A 171 -7.30 -10.55 30.85
C GLN A 171 -8.53 -11.41 31.16
N VAL A 172 -8.90 -12.33 30.25
CA VAL A 172 -10.06 -13.22 30.42
C VAL A 172 -9.71 -14.43 31.31
N PHE A 173 -8.51 -15.00 31.16
CA PHE A 173 -8.10 -16.23 31.82
C PHE A 173 -6.83 -16.06 32.66
N SER A 174 -6.91 -16.33 33.96
CA SER A 174 -5.80 -16.13 34.90
C SER A 174 -4.72 -17.22 34.90
N ARG A 175 -4.90 -18.33 34.17
CA ARG A 175 -4.01 -19.50 34.17
C ARG A 175 -3.73 -19.99 32.75
N PRO A 176 -2.77 -19.38 32.04
CA PRO A 176 -2.45 -19.73 30.66
C PRO A 176 -2.07 -21.21 30.50
N GLU A 177 -1.37 -21.78 31.49
CA GLU A 177 -0.85 -23.16 31.49
C GLU A 177 -1.93 -24.26 31.47
N LYS A 178 -3.22 -23.87 31.54
CA LYS A 178 -4.37 -24.77 31.42
C LYS A 178 -5.17 -24.56 30.15
N LEU A 179 -4.87 -23.51 29.40
CA LEU A 179 -5.66 -23.12 28.24
C LEU A 179 -5.39 -24.01 27.04
N THR A 180 -6.47 -24.42 26.41
CA THR A 180 -6.47 -25.01 25.08
C THR A 180 -6.89 -23.94 24.08
N VAL A 181 -6.00 -23.63 23.14
CA VAL A 181 -6.25 -22.66 22.08
C VAL A 181 -6.60 -23.40 20.80
N MET A 182 -7.58 -22.91 20.04
CA MET A 182 -7.85 -23.35 18.68
C MET A 182 -7.52 -22.24 17.68
N VAL A 183 -6.70 -22.55 16.69
CA VAL A 183 -6.32 -21.66 15.60
C VAL A 183 -7.03 -22.13 14.32
N VAL A 184 -7.92 -21.30 13.79
CA VAL A 184 -8.75 -21.62 12.62
C VAL A 184 -8.18 -20.93 11.39
N ALA A 185 -7.62 -21.74 10.49
CA ALA A 185 -6.69 -21.39 9.42
C ALA A 185 -5.30 -20.95 9.91
N ALA A 186 -4.26 -21.67 9.44
CA ALA A 186 -2.85 -21.38 9.71
C ALA A 186 -2.29 -20.36 8.70
N GLY A 187 -2.96 -19.21 8.58
CA GLY A 187 -2.48 -18.06 7.82
C GLY A 187 -1.47 -17.23 8.64
N GLU A 188 -0.83 -16.25 8.00
CA GLU A 188 0.24 -15.44 8.62
C GLU A 188 -0.16 -14.85 9.99
N MET A 189 -1.35 -14.24 10.07
CA MET A 189 -1.83 -13.62 11.31
C MET A 189 -2.06 -14.64 12.43
N ASN A 190 -2.73 -15.74 12.11
CA ASN A 190 -3.01 -16.79 13.07
C ASN A 190 -1.77 -17.60 13.48
N SER A 191 -0.77 -17.71 12.60
CA SER A 191 0.54 -18.25 12.94
C SER A 191 1.25 -17.39 13.99
N LEU A 192 1.13 -16.06 13.90
CA LEU A 192 1.69 -15.16 14.92
C LEU A 192 0.95 -15.26 16.24
N VAL A 193 -0.38 -15.35 16.21
CA VAL A 193 -1.20 -15.62 17.40
C VAL A 193 -0.76 -16.92 18.07
N ALA A 194 -0.62 -17.99 17.29
CA ALA A 194 -0.18 -19.29 17.79
C ALA A 194 1.21 -19.22 18.47
N LYS A 195 2.16 -18.52 17.85
CA LYS A 195 3.51 -18.33 18.40
C LYS A 195 3.49 -17.57 19.73
N HIS A 196 2.78 -16.44 19.81
CA HIS A 196 2.70 -15.65 21.04
C HIS A 196 1.99 -16.42 22.17
N LEU A 197 0.94 -17.18 21.85
CA LEU A 197 0.26 -18.01 22.84
C LEU A 197 1.11 -19.21 23.28
N ALA A 198 1.92 -19.78 22.38
CA ALA A 198 2.89 -20.81 22.73
C ALA A 198 3.99 -20.26 23.67
N GLU A 199 4.54 -19.08 23.37
CA GLU A 199 5.51 -18.36 24.22
C GLU A 199 4.92 -17.99 25.60
N MET A 200 3.63 -17.69 25.65
CA MET A 200 2.87 -17.47 26.89
C MET A 200 2.72 -18.75 27.74
N GLY A 201 2.99 -19.93 27.17
CA GLY A 201 2.97 -21.21 27.87
C GLY A 201 1.58 -21.83 28.00
N VAL A 202 0.73 -21.71 26.96
CA VAL A 202 -0.57 -22.41 26.95
C VAL A 202 -0.41 -23.93 26.99
N ALA A 203 -1.41 -24.65 27.48
CA ALA A 203 -1.32 -26.11 27.62
C ALA A 203 -1.26 -26.82 26.27
N LYS A 204 -2.10 -26.36 25.33
CA LYS A 204 -2.31 -27.03 24.04
C LYS A 204 -2.78 -26.06 22.96
N ILE A 205 -2.29 -26.25 21.74
CA ILE A 205 -2.76 -25.56 20.54
C ILE A 205 -3.34 -26.57 19.55
N MET A 206 -4.61 -26.39 19.19
CA MET A 206 -5.30 -27.15 18.16
C MET A 206 -5.32 -26.33 16.85
N ILE A 207 -4.73 -26.85 15.79
CA ILE A 207 -4.68 -26.18 14.48
C ILE A 207 -5.74 -26.78 13.57
N CYS A 208 -6.72 -25.98 13.19
CA CYS A 208 -7.79 -26.37 12.29
C CYS A 208 -7.62 -25.69 10.94
N ASN A 209 -7.25 -26.44 9.88
CA ASN A 209 -6.92 -25.84 8.59
C ASN A 209 -7.42 -26.67 7.40
N ARG A 210 -7.71 -25.99 6.28
CA ARG A 210 -8.06 -26.65 5.00
C ARG A 210 -6.84 -27.29 4.35
N SER A 211 -5.70 -26.60 4.37
CA SER A 211 -4.42 -27.12 3.87
C SER A 211 -3.68 -27.85 4.99
N ARG A 212 -3.47 -29.15 4.81
CA ARG A 212 -2.73 -29.96 5.76
C ARG A 212 -1.26 -29.51 5.88
N GLU A 213 -0.62 -29.25 4.74
CA GLU A 213 0.77 -28.78 4.67
C GLU A 213 1.01 -27.51 5.52
N ARG A 214 0.14 -26.49 5.38
CA ARG A 214 0.25 -25.26 6.19
C ARG A 214 0.05 -25.52 7.68
N ALA A 215 -0.81 -26.47 8.05
CA ALA A 215 -1.00 -26.83 9.45
C ALA A 215 0.22 -27.56 10.02
N ASP A 216 0.82 -28.49 9.26
CA ASP A 216 2.02 -29.20 9.66
C ASP A 216 3.22 -28.25 9.81
N LEU A 217 3.37 -27.26 8.92
CA LEU A 217 4.40 -26.22 9.03
C LEU A 217 4.28 -25.43 10.34
N LEU A 218 3.10 -24.88 10.62
CA LEU A 218 2.87 -24.14 11.86
C LEU A 218 3.08 -25.03 13.09
N ALA A 219 2.57 -26.27 13.06
CA ALA A 219 2.77 -27.22 14.14
C ALA A 219 4.25 -27.46 14.43
N HIS A 220 5.06 -27.65 13.38
CA HIS A 220 6.49 -27.87 13.53
C HIS A 220 7.21 -26.67 14.16
N GLU A 221 6.81 -25.45 13.79
CA GLU A 221 7.39 -24.22 14.34
C GLU A 221 7.17 -24.07 15.84
N ILE A 222 6.01 -24.48 16.37
CA ILE A 222 5.64 -24.27 17.79
C ILE A 222 5.73 -25.53 18.67
N ALA A 223 5.89 -26.73 18.09
CA ALA A 223 5.87 -28.01 18.82
C ALA A 223 6.94 -28.12 19.92
N HIS A 224 7.99 -27.31 19.87
CA HIS A 224 9.03 -27.28 20.90
C HIS A 224 8.59 -26.55 22.19
N GLN A 225 7.49 -25.78 22.15
CA GLN A 225 6.99 -24.97 23.26
C GLN A 225 5.67 -25.49 23.84
N VAL A 226 4.84 -26.16 23.03
CA VAL A 226 3.46 -26.51 23.39
C VAL A 226 2.99 -27.82 22.74
N ASP A 227 2.04 -28.51 23.37
CA ASP A 227 1.35 -29.66 22.73
C ASP A 227 0.52 -29.16 21.54
N VAL A 228 0.70 -29.80 20.38
CA VAL A 228 0.01 -29.40 19.15
C VAL A 228 -0.81 -30.56 18.62
N GLU A 229 -2.07 -30.28 18.28
CA GLU A 229 -2.95 -31.22 17.60
C GLU A 229 -3.51 -30.61 16.32
N ILE A 230 -3.40 -31.32 15.20
CA ILE A 230 -3.96 -30.87 13.93
C ILE A 230 -5.34 -31.51 13.75
N ILE A 231 -6.34 -30.67 13.52
CA ILE A 231 -7.74 -31.05 13.34
C ILE A 231 -8.14 -30.75 11.88
N PRO A 232 -8.78 -31.69 11.17
CA PRO A 232 -9.33 -31.42 9.84
C PRO A 232 -10.37 -30.29 9.89
N PHE A 233 -10.36 -29.39 8.90
CA PHE A 233 -11.32 -28.27 8.86
C PHE A 233 -12.79 -28.70 8.93
N ALA A 234 -13.13 -29.85 8.35
CA ALA A 234 -14.48 -30.42 8.38
C ALA A 234 -14.95 -30.77 9.82
N GLU A 235 -14.03 -30.92 10.76
CA GLU A 235 -14.31 -31.27 12.15
C GLU A 235 -14.28 -30.07 13.10
N LEU A 236 -14.15 -28.84 12.57
CA LEU A 236 -14.09 -27.60 13.33
C LEU A 236 -15.21 -27.51 14.38
N ALA A 237 -16.47 -27.54 13.93
CA ALA A 237 -17.63 -27.39 14.79
C ALA A 237 -17.70 -28.44 15.91
N GLN A 238 -17.28 -29.68 15.61
CA GLN A 238 -17.31 -30.78 16.57
C GLN A 238 -16.27 -30.60 17.69
N ASN A 239 -15.17 -29.91 17.40
CA ASN A 239 -14.04 -29.72 18.31
C ASN A 239 -14.03 -28.36 19.03
N LEU A 240 -14.88 -27.39 18.64
CA LEU A 240 -14.99 -26.09 19.32
C LEU A 240 -15.10 -26.19 20.85
N HIS A 241 -15.82 -27.20 21.32
CA HIS A 241 -16.02 -27.44 22.75
C HIS A 241 -14.74 -27.79 23.53
N ARG A 242 -13.60 -27.98 22.87
CA ARG A 242 -12.32 -28.29 23.53
C ARG A 242 -11.50 -27.04 23.79
N ALA A 243 -11.76 -25.95 23.08
CA ALA A 243 -10.99 -24.72 23.15
C ALA A 243 -11.54 -23.74 24.19
N ASP A 244 -10.65 -23.13 24.98
CA ASP A 244 -10.93 -21.96 25.81
C ASP A 244 -10.81 -20.66 25.00
N VAL A 245 -9.84 -20.63 24.07
CA VAL A 245 -9.59 -19.51 23.15
C VAL A 245 -9.69 -20.01 21.71
N VAL A 246 -10.42 -19.32 20.86
CA VAL A 246 -10.51 -19.59 19.41
C VAL A 246 -10.06 -18.35 18.66
N SER A 247 -9.04 -18.47 17.80
CA SER A 247 -8.59 -17.39 16.92
C SER A 247 -8.84 -17.76 15.46
N SER A 248 -9.56 -16.92 14.72
CA SER A 248 -9.95 -17.20 13.32
C SER A 248 -9.45 -16.12 12.35
N CYS A 249 -8.91 -16.56 11.20
CA CYS A 249 -8.49 -15.70 10.10
C CYS A 249 -8.45 -16.48 8.78
N THR A 250 -9.61 -16.92 8.26
CA THR A 250 -9.67 -17.87 7.13
C THR A 250 -9.63 -17.22 5.75
N GLY A 251 -9.85 -15.91 5.64
CA GLY A 251 -9.98 -15.20 4.36
C GLY A 251 -11.22 -15.60 3.55
N SER A 252 -12.16 -16.30 4.18
CA SER A 252 -13.43 -16.70 3.58
C SER A 252 -14.34 -15.49 3.40
N LEU A 253 -15.17 -15.50 2.35
CA LEU A 253 -16.28 -14.54 2.19
C LEU A 253 -17.53 -14.96 2.99
N HIS A 254 -17.48 -16.11 3.65
CA HIS A 254 -18.57 -16.67 4.43
C HIS A 254 -18.09 -17.03 5.84
N GLN A 255 -19.00 -16.88 6.80
CA GLN A 255 -18.81 -17.30 8.18
C GLN A 255 -18.56 -18.82 8.25
N VAL A 256 -17.52 -19.19 9.00
CA VAL A 256 -17.08 -20.58 9.22
C VAL A 256 -17.43 -21.08 10.61
N ILE A 257 -17.71 -20.18 11.56
CA ILE A 257 -18.15 -20.51 12.93
C ILE A 257 -19.54 -19.90 13.13
N GLY A 258 -20.57 -20.75 13.13
CA GLY A 258 -21.96 -20.33 13.29
C GLY A 258 -22.44 -20.29 14.75
N TYR A 259 -23.47 -19.48 15.02
CA TYR A 259 -24.12 -19.39 16.33
C TYR A 259 -24.53 -20.75 16.92
N ALA A 260 -25.10 -21.62 16.08
CA ALA A 260 -25.57 -22.94 16.52
C ALA A 260 -24.41 -23.84 17.01
N ASP A 261 -23.26 -23.79 16.33
CA ASP A 261 -22.09 -24.60 16.66
C ASP A 261 -21.49 -24.17 18.00
N VAL A 262 -21.34 -22.85 18.21
CA VAL A 262 -20.84 -22.29 19.48
C VAL A 262 -21.80 -22.62 20.63
N LYS A 263 -23.11 -22.51 20.40
CA LYS A 263 -24.12 -22.88 21.41
C LYS A 263 -24.04 -24.36 21.83
N VAL A 264 -23.84 -25.26 20.86
CA VAL A 264 -23.63 -26.69 21.14
C VAL A 264 -22.32 -26.91 21.89
N ALA A 265 -21.25 -26.20 21.52
CA ALA A 265 -19.96 -26.28 22.16
C ALA A 265 -20.01 -25.85 23.64
N LEU A 266 -20.64 -24.71 23.95
CA LEU A 266 -20.85 -24.24 25.32
C LEU A 266 -21.58 -25.28 26.19
N LYS A 267 -22.64 -25.89 25.65
CA LYS A 267 -23.39 -26.91 26.38
C LYS A 267 -22.51 -28.12 26.74
N LYS A 268 -21.66 -28.57 25.82
CA LYS A 268 -20.68 -29.65 26.07
C LYS A 268 -19.63 -29.25 27.11
N ARG A 269 -19.23 -27.97 27.12
CA ARG A 269 -18.29 -27.37 28.07
C ARG A 269 -18.91 -26.99 29.42
N ARG A 270 -20.18 -27.33 29.65
CA ARG A 270 -20.92 -26.94 30.87
C ARG A 270 -20.90 -25.42 31.11
N TYR A 271 -20.98 -24.65 30.04
CA TYR A 271 -21.01 -23.17 30.04
C TYR A 271 -19.77 -22.51 30.65
N GLN A 272 -18.62 -23.21 30.61
CA GLN A 272 -17.33 -22.55 30.86
C GLN A 272 -17.06 -21.49 29.80
N GLN A 273 -16.39 -20.42 30.22
CA GLN A 273 -16.10 -19.26 29.38
C GLN A 273 -15.32 -19.64 28.12
N MET A 274 -15.64 -18.97 27.02
CA MET A 274 -14.92 -19.07 25.75
C MET A 274 -14.57 -17.67 25.24
N LEU A 275 -13.32 -17.48 24.84
CA LEU A 275 -12.85 -16.30 24.14
C LEU A 275 -12.76 -16.62 22.65
N LEU A 276 -13.46 -15.87 21.81
CA LEU A 276 -13.41 -15.97 20.37
C LEU A 276 -12.84 -14.66 19.83
N VAL A 277 -11.78 -14.77 19.04
CA VAL A 277 -11.12 -13.65 18.40
C VAL A 277 -11.23 -13.82 16.90
N ASP A 278 -12.01 -12.95 16.28
CA ASP A 278 -12.22 -12.92 14.84
C ASP A 278 -11.32 -11.86 14.21
N LEU A 279 -10.29 -12.33 13.53
CA LEU A 279 -9.32 -11.48 12.86
C LEU A 279 -9.62 -11.30 11.36
N ALA A 280 -10.71 -11.90 10.87
CA ALA A 280 -11.09 -11.87 9.47
C ALA A 280 -12.01 -10.68 9.15
N VAL A 281 -11.86 -10.15 7.94
CA VAL A 281 -12.83 -9.25 7.30
C VAL A 281 -12.95 -9.70 5.85
N PRO A 282 -14.09 -10.26 5.40
CA PRO A 282 -15.33 -10.51 6.15
C PRO A 282 -15.16 -11.42 7.38
N ARG A 283 -16.02 -11.23 8.40
CA ARG A 283 -15.98 -11.99 9.66
C ARG A 283 -16.14 -13.48 9.43
N ASP A 284 -15.30 -14.26 10.10
CA ASP A 284 -15.37 -15.72 10.14
C ASP A 284 -16.44 -16.22 11.11
N ILE A 285 -16.80 -15.41 12.11
CA ILE A 285 -17.67 -15.80 13.21
C ILE A 285 -19.00 -15.05 13.08
N ASP A 286 -20.12 -15.77 13.23
CA ASP A 286 -21.45 -15.17 13.26
C ASP A 286 -21.53 -14.16 14.43
N PRO A 287 -21.78 -12.86 14.18
CA PRO A 287 -21.87 -11.83 15.23
C PRO A 287 -22.92 -12.14 16.29
N LYS A 288 -23.95 -12.93 15.96
CA LYS A 288 -24.97 -13.35 16.95
C LYS A 288 -24.36 -14.14 18.10
N VAL A 289 -23.17 -14.72 17.94
CA VAL A 289 -22.45 -15.44 18.99
C VAL A 289 -22.21 -14.57 20.22
N GLU A 290 -22.05 -13.26 20.06
CA GLU A 290 -21.89 -12.29 21.17
C GLU A 290 -23.08 -12.31 22.15
N SER A 291 -24.28 -12.68 21.67
CA SER A 291 -25.48 -12.78 22.53
C SER A 291 -25.49 -14.01 23.46
N LEU A 292 -24.51 -14.91 23.37
CA LEU A 292 -24.42 -16.09 24.22
C LEU A 292 -23.72 -15.77 25.55
N ASP A 293 -24.35 -16.15 26.65
CA ASP A 293 -23.73 -16.04 27.98
C ASP A 293 -22.43 -16.87 28.04
N ASN A 294 -21.41 -16.30 28.69
CA ASN A 294 -20.07 -16.88 28.85
C ASN A 294 -19.28 -17.00 27.53
N VAL A 295 -19.67 -16.26 26.50
CA VAL A 295 -18.85 -16.06 25.30
C VAL A 295 -18.38 -14.62 25.25
N TYR A 296 -17.08 -14.45 25.02
CA TYR A 296 -16.50 -13.16 24.70
C TYR A 296 -16.06 -13.19 23.25
N LEU A 297 -16.68 -12.37 22.40
CA LEU A 297 -16.32 -12.23 20.99
C LEU A 297 -15.61 -10.89 20.79
N TYR A 298 -14.43 -10.92 20.22
CA TYR A 298 -13.64 -9.74 19.89
C TYR A 298 -13.25 -9.76 18.41
N GLY A 299 -13.46 -8.66 17.72
CA GLY A 299 -13.01 -8.44 16.35
C GLY A 299 -11.64 -7.76 16.28
N VAL A 300 -11.20 -7.50 15.05
CA VAL A 300 -9.97 -6.74 14.77
C VAL A 300 -9.99 -5.34 15.41
N ASP A 301 -11.14 -4.67 15.39
CA ASP A 301 -11.26 -3.28 15.88
C ASP A 301 -11.16 -3.19 17.41
N ASP A 302 -11.66 -4.19 18.14
CA ASP A 302 -11.65 -4.20 19.61
C ASP A 302 -10.24 -4.34 20.19
N LEU A 303 -9.34 -5.00 19.44
CA LEU A 303 -7.96 -5.25 19.85
C LEU A 303 -7.12 -3.97 19.96
N GLN A 304 -7.57 -2.85 19.37
CA GLN A 304 -6.90 -1.55 19.57
C GLN A 304 -6.80 -1.16 21.04
N SER A 305 -7.89 -1.33 21.79
CA SER A 305 -8.01 -0.90 23.18
C SER A 305 -7.11 -1.68 24.15
N VAL A 306 -6.67 -2.88 23.74
CA VAL A 306 -5.88 -3.80 24.58
C VAL A 306 -4.40 -3.39 24.63
N ILE A 307 -3.94 -2.54 23.71
CA ILE A 307 -2.50 -2.37 23.40
C ILE A 307 -1.93 -1.02 23.88
N ASP A 308 -2.69 -0.31 24.72
CA ASP A 308 -2.44 1.08 25.11
C ASP A 308 -1.22 1.32 26.04
N GLU A 309 -0.58 0.27 26.57
CA GLU A 309 0.47 0.41 27.59
C GLU A 309 1.78 1.08 27.13
N ASN A 310 1.97 1.41 25.84
CA ASN A 310 3.16 2.09 25.32
C ASN A 310 2.87 3.23 24.31
N LEU A 311 1.73 3.91 24.48
CA LEU A 311 1.24 4.93 23.55
C LEU A 311 2.24 6.08 23.31
N ALA A 312 2.95 6.54 24.35
CA ALA A 312 3.83 7.71 24.26
C ALA A 312 5.07 7.47 23.39
N GLN A 313 5.77 6.35 23.61
CA GLN A 313 6.94 5.98 22.79
C GLN A 313 6.54 5.72 21.33
N ARG A 314 5.38 5.09 21.11
CA ARG A 314 4.85 4.86 19.76
C ARG A 314 4.50 6.15 19.04
N ARG A 315 3.89 7.12 19.72
CA ARG A 315 3.61 8.45 19.14
C ARG A 315 4.89 9.15 18.70
N GLN A 316 5.94 9.08 19.51
CA GLN A 316 7.24 9.68 19.16
C GLN A 316 7.85 8.99 17.92
N ALA A 317 7.85 7.65 17.90
CA ALA A 317 8.32 6.89 16.75
C ALA A 317 7.53 7.23 15.48
N ALA A 318 6.20 7.35 15.58
CA ALA A 318 5.34 7.74 14.48
C ALA A 318 5.74 9.12 13.92
N VAL A 319 5.96 10.12 14.77
CA VAL A 319 6.37 11.47 14.34
C VAL A 319 7.67 11.45 13.52
N GLU A 320 8.68 10.71 13.97
CA GLU A 320 9.95 10.57 13.24
C GLU A 320 9.75 9.96 11.85
N ALA A 321 8.92 8.92 11.77
CA ALA A 321 8.58 8.26 10.53
C ALA A 321 7.74 9.12 9.59
N GLU A 322 6.83 9.94 10.11
CA GLU A 322 6.05 10.90 9.32
C GLU A 322 6.93 11.95 8.65
N ILE A 323 7.93 12.48 9.38
CA ILE A 323 8.90 13.42 8.82
C ILE A 323 9.65 12.76 7.66
N MET A 324 10.10 11.52 7.84
CA MET A 324 10.82 10.77 6.81
C MET A 324 9.95 10.47 5.58
N VAL A 325 8.69 10.07 5.79
CA VAL A 325 7.74 9.84 4.68
C VAL A 325 7.53 11.11 3.87
N ASN A 326 7.32 12.26 4.52
CA ASN A 326 7.14 13.53 3.81
C ASN A 326 8.37 13.93 3.00
N GLN A 327 9.58 13.69 3.53
CA GLN A 327 10.83 13.93 2.81
C GLN A 327 10.94 13.03 1.56
N LEU A 328 10.66 11.73 1.70
CA LEU A 328 10.71 10.76 0.60
C LEU A 328 9.63 11.03 -0.46
N ALA A 329 8.42 11.40 -0.06
CA ALA A 329 7.36 11.80 -0.97
C ALA A 329 7.77 13.04 -1.80
N THR A 330 8.35 14.04 -1.13
CA THR A 330 8.89 15.24 -1.80
C THR A 330 9.99 14.88 -2.80
N GLN A 331 10.90 13.98 -2.44
CA GLN A 331 11.95 13.50 -3.33
C GLN A 331 11.39 12.84 -4.60
N LEU A 332 10.39 11.97 -4.47
CA LEU A 332 9.74 11.34 -5.63
C LEU A 332 9.06 12.39 -6.54
N MET A 333 8.34 13.34 -5.95
CA MET A 333 7.71 14.43 -6.72
C MET A 333 8.73 15.26 -7.49
N THR A 334 9.87 15.59 -6.87
CA THR A 334 10.96 16.30 -7.54
C THR A 334 11.55 15.46 -8.68
N GLN A 335 11.75 14.15 -8.48
CA GLN A 335 12.25 13.27 -9.53
C GLN A 335 11.28 13.17 -10.73
N GLN A 336 9.97 13.10 -10.48
CA GLN A 336 8.95 13.11 -11.54
C GLN A 336 8.99 14.40 -12.34
N LYS A 337 9.02 15.57 -11.68
CA LYS A 337 9.15 16.87 -12.35
C LYS A 337 10.39 16.98 -13.24
N VAL A 338 11.52 16.44 -12.79
CA VAL A 338 12.77 16.40 -13.59
C VAL A 338 12.63 15.47 -14.80
N LYS A 339 11.95 14.33 -14.64
CA LYS A 339 11.69 13.39 -15.73
C LYS A 339 10.76 13.99 -16.79
N GLU A 340 9.71 14.68 -16.39
CA GLU A 340 8.82 15.41 -17.30
C GLU A 340 9.59 16.47 -18.09
N ALA A 341 10.43 17.26 -17.41
CA ALA A 341 11.27 18.27 -18.06
C ALA A 341 12.27 17.66 -19.06
N SER A 342 12.73 16.42 -18.83
CA SER A 342 13.68 15.73 -19.70
C SER A 342 13.14 15.52 -21.13
N GLY A 343 11.84 15.27 -21.28
CA GLY A 343 11.20 15.15 -22.59
C GLY A 343 11.25 16.45 -23.39
N THR A 344 10.93 17.58 -22.74
CA THR A 344 11.04 18.92 -23.34
C THR A 344 12.49 19.25 -23.69
N ILE A 345 13.44 18.90 -22.83
CA ILE A 345 14.88 19.09 -23.08
C ILE A 345 15.33 18.27 -24.31
N GLN A 346 14.86 17.02 -24.44
CA GLN A 346 15.20 16.18 -25.58
C GLN A 346 14.61 16.73 -26.89
N ALA A 347 13.34 17.17 -26.88
CA ALA A 347 12.72 17.80 -28.04
C ALA A 347 13.46 19.09 -28.46
N TYR A 348 13.87 19.92 -27.49
CA TYR A 348 14.67 21.12 -27.75
C TYR A 348 16.03 20.81 -28.38
N ARG A 349 16.71 19.77 -27.90
CA ARG A 349 17.99 19.31 -28.48
C ARG A 349 17.81 18.78 -29.90
N GLN A 350 16.76 18.00 -30.16
CA GLN A 350 16.48 17.49 -31.50
C GLN A 350 16.20 18.64 -32.48
N HIS A 351 15.40 19.63 -32.07
CA HIS A 351 15.16 20.83 -32.88
C HIS A 351 16.46 21.59 -33.20
N SER A 352 17.35 21.72 -32.20
CA SER A 352 18.65 22.37 -32.38
C SER A 352 19.54 21.62 -33.39
N GLU A 353 19.53 20.29 -33.35
CA GLU A 353 20.24 19.43 -34.30
C GLU A 353 19.70 19.58 -35.72
N GLU A 354 18.37 19.61 -35.89
CA GLU A 354 17.73 19.84 -37.20
C GLU A 354 18.08 21.22 -37.79
N VAL A 355 18.15 22.25 -36.95
CA VAL A 355 18.62 23.59 -37.36
C VAL A 355 20.09 23.54 -37.78
N SER A 356 20.94 22.87 -37.00
CA SER A 356 22.36 22.69 -37.32
C SER A 356 22.57 22.02 -38.67
N GLN A 357 21.86 20.92 -38.94
CA GLN A 357 21.94 20.19 -40.20
C GLN A 357 21.50 21.02 -41.40
N LYS A 358 20.42 21.81 -41.26
CA LYS A 358 19.96 22.71 -42.34
C LYS A 358 20.98 23.79 -42.67
N GLU A 359 21.57 24.42 -41.66
CA GLU A 359 22.61 25.44 -41.88
C GLU A 359 23.87 24.81 -42.48
N LEU A 360 24.23 23.59 -42.07
CA LEU A 360 25.36 22.86 -42.63
C LEU A 360 25.13 22.53 -44.11
N SER A 361 23.94 22.08 -44.49
CA SER A 361 23.58 21.84 -45.89
C SER A 361 23.71 23.11 -46.73
N HIS A 362 23.21 24.25 -46.25
CA HIS A 362 23.37 25.54 -46.93
C HIS A 362 24.83 25.98 -47.09
N ALA A 363 25.66 25.73 -46.08
CA ALA A 363 27.09 26.01 -46.14
C ALA A 363 27.79 25.12 -47.18
N LEU A 364 27.49 23.82 -47.19
CA LEU A 364 28.03 22.86 -48.16
C LEU A 364 27.62 23.21 -49.60
N GLU A 365 26.36 23.58 -49.83
CA GLU A 365 25.90 24.07 -51.13
C GLU A 365 26.66 25.33 -51.54
N SER A 366 26.84 26.30 -50.65
CA SER A 366 27.56 27.54 -50.95
C SER A 366 29.03 27.30 -51.31
N LEU A 367 29.69 26.32 -50.68
CA LEU A 367 31.04 25.88 -51.04
C LEU A 367 31.07 25.25 -52.44
N GLN A 368 30.09 24.40 -52.77
CA GLN A 368 29.99 23.78 -54.10
C GLN A 368 29.78 24.80 -55.22
N HIS A 369 29.14 25.93 -54.92
CA HIS A 369 28.96 27.05 -55.86
C HIS A 369 30.20 27.94 -56.01
N GLY A 370 31.32 27.60 -55.36
CA GLY A 370 32.61 28.28 -55.54
C GLY A 370 32.85 29.48 -54.63
N ASN A 371 32.04 29.68 -53.58
CA ASN A 371 32.28 30.73 -52.60
C ASN A 371 33.53 30.44 -51.74
N SER A 372 34.16 31.50 -51.24
CA SER A 372 35.33 31.37 -50.34
C SER A 372 34.95 30.61 -49.07
N ALA A 373 35.74 29.58 -48.73
CA ALA A 373 35.51 28.77 -47.54
C ALA A 373 35.50 29.59 -46.25
N GLU A 374 36.34 30.63 -46.17
CA GLU A 374 36.39 31.51 -45.01
C GLU A 374 35.08 32.29 -44.82
N GLN A 375 34.52 32.83 -45.90
CA GLN A 375 33.25 33.56 -45.86
C GLN A 375 32.08 32.64 -45.50
N VAL A 376 32.02 31.45 -46.10
CA VAL A 376 30.95 30.48 -45.83
C VAL A 376 30.98 30.01 -44.38
N LEU A 377 32.17 29.75 -43.80
CA LEU A 377 32.29 29.32 -42.41
C LEU A 377 31.91 30.43 -41.42
N GLN A 378 32.29 31.69 -41.69
CA GLN A 378 31.88 32.84 -40.88
C GLN A 378 30.36 33.02 -40.91
N GLU A 379 29.75 32.94 -42.10
CA GLU A 379 28.31 33.08 -42.26
C GLU A 379 27.54 31.92 -41.62
N PHE A 380 28.01 30.69 -41.78
CA PHE A 380 27.47 29.51 -41.10
C PHE A 380 27.50 29.68 -39.58
N ALA A 381 28.65 30.04 -39.01
CA ALA A 381 28.79 30.24 -37.57
C ALA A 381 27.84 31.33 -37.05
N HIS A 382 27.72 32.44 -37.78
CA HIS A 382 26.82 33.53 -37.43
C HIS A 382 25.35 33.09 -37.48
N ARG A 383 24.92 32.51 -38.60
CA ARG A 383 23.52 32.08 -38.80
C ARG A 383 23.11 30.98 -37.84
N LEU A 384 23.98 29.99 -37.62
CA LEU A 384 23.75 28.92 -36.66
C LEU A 384 23.56 29.48 -35.24
N THR A 385 24.48 30.35 -34.80
CA THR A 385 24.42 30.97 -33.46
C THR A 385 23.12 31.75 -33.29
N GLN A 386 22.75 32.60 -34.25
CA GLN A 386 21.52 33.39 -34.19
C GLN A 386 20.27 32.49 -34.13
N LYS A 387 20.20 31.46 -34.97
CA LYS A 387 19.05 30.55 -35.02
C LYS A 387 18.91 29.71 -33.76
N LEU A 388 20.01 29.23 -33.18
CA LEU A 388 20.00 28.46 -31.93
C LEU A 388 19.66 29.32 -30.72
N MET A 389 20.10 30.59 -30.68
CA MET A 389 19.85 31.50 -29.55
C MET A 389 18.47 32.17 -29.57
N HIS A 390 17.82 32.24 -30.73
CA HIS A 390 16.57 32.98 -30.88
C HIS A 390 15.43 32.45 -29.98
N PRO A 391 15.16 31.13 -29.89
CA PRO A 391 14.10 30.61 -29.03
C PRO A 391 14.32 30.94 -27.55
N THR A 392 15.54 30.74 -27.05
CA THR A 392 15.89 31.04 -25.65
C THR A 392 15.78 32.53 -25.34
N SER A 393 16.16 33.39 -26.30
CA SER A 393 16.01 34.84 -26.16
C SER A 393 14.56 35.30 -26.10
N ILE A 394 13.65 34.62 -26.82
CA ILE A 394 12.21 34.88 -26.74
C ILE A 394 11.69 34.45 -25.36
N LEU A 395 12.03 33.23 -24.91
CA LEU A 395 11.62 32.72 -23.59
C LEU A 395 12.08 33.63 -22.45
N LEU A 396 13.30 34.16 -22.50
CA LEU A 396 13.80 35.11 -21.50
C LEU A 396 13.00 36.42 -21.49
N ARG A 397 12.58 36.92 -22.65
CA ARG A 397 11.72 38.11 -22.72
C ARG A 397 10.31 37.84 -22.22
N GLU A 398 9.78 36.65 -22.48
CA GLU A 398 8.46 36.24 -21.97
C GLU A 398 8.48 36.06 -20.46
N ALA A 399 9.52 35.43 -19.91
CA ALA A 399 9.73 35.31 -18.48
C ALA A 399 9.81 36.68 -17.79
N ALA A 400 10.51 37.65 -18.40
CA ALA A 400 10.56 39.03 -17.89
C ALA A 400 9.22 39.78 -17.94
N LYS A 401 8.26 39.31 -18.76
CA LYS A 401 6.91 39.88 -18.88
C LYS A 401 5.87 39.13 -18.04
N ALA A 402 6.22 37.98 -17.47
CA ALA A 402 5.30 37.18 -16.68
C ALA A 402 4.88 37.94 -15.41
N GLU A 403 3.62 37.77 -15.00
CA GLU A 403 3.07 38.47 -13.81
C GLU A 403 3.77 38.08 -12.51
N ASN A 404 4.37 36.89 -12.46
CA ASN A 404 5.17 36.44 -11.33
C ASN A 404 6.67 36.75 -11.58
N PRO A 405 7.25 37.76 -10.90
CA PRO A 405 8.64 38.19 -11.11
C PRO A 405 9.67 37.14 -10.68
N ASP A 406 9.30 36.20 -9.83
CA ASP A 406 10.20 35.18 -9.27
C ASP A 406 10.79 34.27 -10.37
N TYR A 407 10.07 34.07 -11.49
CA TYR A 407 10.55 33.21 -12.58
C TYR A 407 11.75 33.79 -13.33
N PHE A 408 11.71 35.10 -13.63
CA PHE A 408 12.80 35.77 -14.32
C PHE A 408 14.02 35.93 -13.42
N GLU A 409 13.79 36.25 -12.14
CA GLU A 409 14.87 36.35 -11.16
C GLU A 409 15.58 35.01 -10.94
N TRP A 410 14.81 33.90 -10.86
CA TRP A 410 15.37 32.55 -10.79
C TRP A 410 16.22 32.23 -12.04
N LEU A 411 15.70 32.49 -13.24
CA LEU A 411 16.44 32.26 -14.49
C LEU A 411 17.72 33.09 -14.54
N GLN A 412 17.66 34.37 -14.17
CA GLN A 412 18.81 35.27 -14.18
C GLN A 412 19.92 34.79 -13.25
N GLN A 413 19.58 34.39 -12.01
CA GLN A 413 20.55 33.90 -11.04
C GLN A 413 21.22 32.60 -11.52
N HIS A 414 20.45 31.65 -12.05
CA HIS A 414 20.96 30.32 -12.38
C HIS A 414 21.61 30.23 -13.77
N LEU A 415 21.28 31.11 -14.72
CA LEU A 415 21.93 31.15 -16.04
C LEU A 415 23.43 31.42 -15.92
N GLN A 416 23.81 32.31 -15.02
CA GLN A 416 25.20 32.66 -14.80
C GLN A 416 25.98 31.49 -14.19
N ASP A 417 25.40 30.82 -13.20
CA ASP A 417 25.98 29.59 -12.62
C ASP A 417 26.17 28.48 -13.66
N VAL A 418 25.21 28.30 -14.58
CA VAL A 418 25.31 27.28 -15.64
C VAL A 418 26.44 27.60 -16.63
N PHE A 419 26.63 28.87 -17.01
CA PHE A 419 27.74 29.27 -17.87
C PHE A 419 29.11 29.10 -17.19
N GLU A 420 29.18 29.36 -15.88
CA GLU A 420 30.43 29.21 -15.11
C GLU A 420 30.83 27.74 -14.90
N HIS A 421 29.87 26.81 -14.94
CA HIS A 421 30.10 25.37 -14.74
C HIS A 421 30.09 24.54 -16.03
N GLU A 422 30.29 25.16 -17.20
CA GLU A 422 30.40 24.41 -18.46
C GLU A 422 31.45 23.30 -18.38
N ARG A 423 31.04 22.06 -18.68
CA ARG A 423 31.96 20.91 -18.77
C ARG A 423 33.01 21.24 -19.83
N LYS A 424 34.28 21.38 -19.38
CA LYS A 424 35.44 21.41 -20.28
C LYS A 424 35.30 20.26 -21.29
N PRO A 425 35.47 20.53 -22.60
CA PRO A 425 35.36 19.49 -23.61
C PRO A 425 36.34 18.36 -23.27
N ARG A 426 35.86 17.11 -23.36
CA ARG A 426 36.75 15.95 -23.30
C ARG A 426 37.73 16.08 -24.46
N GLN A 427 39.01 16.29 -24.13
CA GLN A 427 40.13 16.26 -25.08
C GLN A 427 40.24 14.89 -25.75
#